data_AF-A0AAD7CSY2-F1
#
_entry.id   AF-A0AAD7CSY2-F1
#
_cell.length_a   1.000
_cell.length_b   1.000
_cell.length_c   1.000
_cell.angle_alpha   90.00
_cell.angle_beta   90.00
_cell.angle_gamma   90.00
#
_symmetry.space_group_name_H-M   'P 1'
#
loop_
_entity.id
_entity.type
_entity.pdbx_description
1 polymer ?
#
loop_
_entity_poly.entity_id
_entity_poly.type
_entity_poly.pdbx_seq_one_letter_code
_entity_poly.pdbx_strand_id
1 'polypeptide(L)'
;MGRIIELIYNHRQSQPPTHSAERDLAFSSKTPPTEISYARPSLSSWALVLVGKEARKQIRYLTKNDPDDPTDTTQMRASTNGRNPTGSVAEWEKLTDNLSIPKIANKYAMRANVPWYLSEMMSAPTKGGAIVIRQRRPHTTIQVGAISSFVLSRNRYANGYLALPLAVWQFACKSHVDEKRVFSRFRFTVHDKTARACLDSLSAMSLAKLRASVAEGVAVGEM
;
A
#
# COMPACT_ATOMS: atom_id res chain seq x y z
N MET A 1 -19.11 -13.02 -20.65
CA MET A 1 -18.72 -14.44 -20.49
C MET A 1 -19.34 -15.34 -21.55
N GLY A 2 -20.64 -15.19 -21.91
CA GLY A 2 -21.28 -16.01 -22.95
C GLY A 2 -20.45 -16.17 -24.23
N ARG A 3 -19.97 -15.06 -24.79
CA ARG A 3 -19.09 -15.07 -25.98
C ARG A 3 -17.78 -15.85 -25.84
N ILE A 4 -17.12 -15.83 -24.67
CA ILE A 4 -15.87 -16.59 -24.46
C ILE A 4 -16.17 -18.09 -24.41
N ILE A 5 -17.29 -18.46 -23.79
CA ILE A 5 -17.76 -19.86 -23.71
C ILE A 5 -18.12 -20.36 -25.11
N GLU A 6 -18.82 -19.57 -25.91
CA GLU A 6 -19.09 -19.86 -27.32
C GLU A 6 -17.80 -20.10 -28.11
N LEU A 7 -16.77 -19.27 -27.92
CA LEU A 7 -15.47 -19.45 -28.57
C LEU A 7 -14.79 -20.77 -28.19
N ILE A 8 -14.96 -21.25 -26.95
CA ILE A 8 -14.39 -22.53 -26.49
C ILE A 8 -15.03 -23.70 -27.27
N TYR A 9 -16.34 -23.65 -27.49
CA TYR A 9 -17.05 -24.71 -28.23
C TYR A 9 -16.86 -24.59 -29.75
N ASN A 10 -16.75 -23.38 -30.29
CA ASN A 10 -16.68 -23.13 -31.73
C ASN A 10 -15.27 -23.30 -32.32
N HIS A 11 -14.21 -23.22 -31.51
CA HIS A 11 -12.83 -23.36 -31.98
C HIS A 11 -12.19 -24.65 -31.48
N ARG A 12 -12.14 -25.68 -32.32
CA ARG A 12 -11.53 -27.00 -32.02
C ARG A 12 -10.13 -26.92 -31.42
N GLN A 13 -9.30 -25.97 -31.86
CA GLN A 13 -7.94 -25.80 -31.34
C GLN A 13 -7.82 -24.69 -30.29
N SER A 14 -8.85 -23.84 -30.10
CA SER A 14 -8.93 -22.68 -29.18
C SER A 14 -7.81 -21.62 -29.27
N GLN A 15 -6.69 -21.95 -29.91
CA GLN A 15 -5.48 -21.16 -30.12
C GLN A 15 -5.50 -20.60 -31.56
N PRO A 16 -5.04 -19.35 -31.77
CA PRO A 16 -4.84 -18.83 -33.12
C PRO A 16 -3.79 -19.63 -33.91
N PRO A 17 -3.92 -19.68 -35.25
CA PRO A 17 -2.85 -20.14 -36.13
C PRO A 17 -1.54 -19.39 -35.89
N THR A 18 -0.41 -20.02 -36.25
CA THR A 18 0.95 -19.48 -36.05
C THR A 18 1.18 -18.10 -36.68
N HIS A 19 0.50 -17.77 -37.78
CA HIS A 19 0.61 -16.51 -38.50
C HIS A 19 -0.41 -15.45 -38.08
N SER A 20 -1.31 -15.77 -37.12
CA SER A 20 -2.33 -14.82 -36.67
C SER A 20 -1.75 -13.82 -35.68
N ALA A 21 -2.00 -12.53 -35.92
CA ALA A 21 -1.67 -11.45 -34.99
C ALA A 21 -2.39 -11.59 -33.63
N GLU A 22 -3.50 -12.33 -33.58
CA GLU A 22 -4.23 -12.56 -32.32
C GLU A 22 -3.47 -13.48 -31.34
N ARG A 23 -2.41 -14.15 -31.78
CA ARG A 23 -1.58 -15.00 -30.92
C ARG A 23 -0.89 -14.20 -29.82
N ASP A 24 -0.52 -12.96 -30.11
CA ASP A 24 0.15 -12.06 -29.18
C ASP A 24 -0.83 -11.31 -28.27
N LEU A 25 -2.15 -11.54 -28.44
CA LEU A 25 -3.18 -10.92 -27.60
C LEU A 25 -3.41 -11.68 -26.28
N ALA A 26 -2.66 -12.74 -25.99
CA ALA A 26 -2.75 -13.40 -24.69
C ALA A 26 -2.31 -12.44 -23.58
N PHE A 27 -3.16 -12.24 -22.57
CA PHE A 27 -2.95 -11.22 -21.52
C PHE A 27 -2.88 -9.79 -22.08
N SER A 28 -3.62 -9.48 -23.16
CA SER A 28 -3.76 -8.11 -23.66
C SER A 28 -4.51 -7.25 -22.65
N SER A 29 -3.93 -6.10 -22.29
CA SER A 29 -4.55 -5.08 -21.44
C SER A 29 -5.29 -4.00 -22.24
N LYS A 30 -5.08 -3.96 -23.56
CA LYS A 30 -5.63 -2.92 -24.45
C LYS A 30 -6.85 -3.40 -25.23
N THR A 31 -6.85 -4.66 -25.63
CA THR A 31 -7.93 -5.25 -26.42
C THR A 31 -8.98 -5.86 -25.49
N PRO A 32 -10.25 -5.46 -25.59
CA PRO A 32 -11.33 -6.10 -24.86
C PRO A 32 -11.35 -7.61 -25.13
N PRO A 33 -11.48 -8.47 -24.10
CA PRO A 33 -11.50 -9.92 -24.29
C PRO A 33 -12.58 -10.41 -25.27
N THR A 34 -13.70 -9.67 -25.36
CA THR A 34 -14.82 -9.97 -26.27
C THR A 34 -14.53 -9.70 -27.74
N GLU A 35 -13.49 -8.93 -28.05
CA GLU A 35 -13.08 -8.60 -29.42
C GLU A 35 -12.03 -9.58 -29.96
N ILE A 36 -11.49 -10.45 -29.10
CA ILE A 36 -10.54 -11.49 -29.49
C ILE A 36 -11.33 -12.69 -30.01
N SER A 37 -11.01 -13.12 -31.24
CA SER A 37 -11.72 -14.17 -31.97
C SER A 37 -11.36 -15.58 -31.49
N TYR A 38 -10.27 -15.75 -30.75
CA TYR A 38 -9.83 -17.05 -30.25
C TYR A 38 -10.00 -17.18 -28.74
N ALA A 39 -10.49 -18.35 -28.31
CA ALA A 39 -10.83 -18.61 -26.91
C ALA A 39 -9.64 -18.46 -25.95
N ARG A 40 -8.45 -18.98 -26.26
CA ARG A 40 -7.31 -18.95 -25.30
C ARG A 40 -6.79 -17.52 -25.05
N PRO A 41 -6.45 -16.71 -26.08
CA PRO A 41 -6.00 -15.33 -25.83
C PRO A 41 -7.12 -14.46 -25.23
N SER A 42 -8.38 -14.72 -25.60
CA SER A 42 -9.56 -14.07 -25.01
C SER A 42 -9.66 -14.38 -23.50
N LEU A 43 -9.58 -15.66 -23.13
CA LEU A 43 -9.68 -16.10 -21.74
C LEU A 43 -8.54 -15.56 -20.88
N SER A 44 -7.29 -15.59 -21.37
CA SER A 44 -6.14 -15.03 -20.66
C SER A 44 -6.28 -13.52 -20.43
N SER A 45 -6.74 -12.78 -21.44
CA SER A 45 -7.00 -11.33 -21.32
C SER A 45 -8.15 -11.04 -20.36
N TRP A 46 -9.21 -11.84 -20.39
CA TRP A 46 -10.30 -11.75 -19.42
C TRP A 46 -9.80 -11.97 -17.98
N ALA A 47 -8.99 -13.00 -17.76
CA ALA A 47 -8.40 -13.28 -16.46
C ALA A 47 -7.53 -12.13 -15.96
N LEU A 48 -6.69 -11.54 -16.83
CA LEU A 48 -5.90 -10.35 -16.50
C LEU A 48 -6.78 -9.18 -16.04
N VAL A 49 -7.83 -8.87 -16.80
CA VAL A 49 -8.76 -7.78 -16.47
C VAL A 49 -9.49 -8.04 -15.15
N LEU A 50 -9.90 -9.29 -14.91
CA LEU A 50 -10.55 -9.69 -13.66
C LEU A 50 -9.63 -9.50 -12.45
N VAL A 51 -8.40 -10.03 -12.53
CA VAL A 51 -7.38 -9.89 -11.49
C VAL A 51 -7.04 -8.42 -11.24
N GLY A 52 -6.89 -7.62 -12.30
CA GLY A 52 -6.62 -6.18 -12.20
C GLY A 52 -7.75 -5.41 -11.52
N LYS A 53 -9.01 -5.76 -11.76
CA LYS A 53 -10.18 -5.18 -11.08
C LYS A 53 -10.17 -5.51 -9.58
N GLU A 54 -9.90 -6.76 -9.23
CA GLU A 54 -9.85 -7.19 -7.83
C GLU A 54 -8.68 -6.54 -7.08
N ALA A 55 -7.49 -6.50 -7.69
CA ALA A 55 -6.34 -5.78 -7.12
C ALA A 55 -6.67 -4.31 -6.85
N ARG A 56 -7.28 -3.61 -7.81
CA ARG A 56 -7.70 -2.21 -7.66
C ARG A 56 -8.72 -2.01 -6.54
N LYS A 57 -9.66 -2.95 -6.39
CA LYS A 57 -10.68 -2.94 -5.34
C LYS A 57 -10.05 -3.13 -3.96
N GLN A 58 -9.15 -4.09 -3.81
CA GLN A 58 -8.47 -4.36 -2.54
C GLN A 58 -7.56 -3.21 -2.09
N ILE A 59 -6.78 -2.63 -3.00
CA ILE A 59 -6.00 -1.41 -2.68
C ILE A 59 -6.92 -0.26 -2.25
N ARG A 60 -8.12 -0.13 -2.84
CA ARG A 60 -9.10 0.88 -2.40
C ARG A 60 -9.63 0.59 -0.99
N TYR A 61 -9.73 -0.67 -0.57
CA TYR A 61 -10.11 -0.98 0.82
C TYR A 61 -9.02 -0.60 1.81
N LEU A 62 -7.76 -0.83 1.45
CA LEU A 62 -6.61 -0.37 2.23
C LEU A 62 -6.50 1.16 2.33
N THR A 63 -7.26 1.97 1.57
CA THR A 63 -7.28 3.42 1.80
C THR A 63 -8.25 3.86 2.89
N LYS A 64 -8.97 2.91 3.49
CA LYS A 64 -9.95 3.11 4.55
C LYS A 64 -9.54 2.30 5.77
N ASN A 65 -9.91 2.83 6.94
CA ASN A 65 -9.77 2.09 8.19
C ASN A 65 -10.49 0.75 8.08
N ASP A 66 -9.92 -0.26 8.71
CA ASP A 66 -10.54 -1.56 8.86
C ASP A 66 -11.83 -1.44 9.68
N PRO A 67 -12.99 -1.88 9.19
CA PRO A 67 -14.20 -1.94 10.01
C PRO A 67 -14.07 -2.93 11.18
N ASP A 68 -13.23 -3.95 11.05
CA ASP A 68 -13.11 -5.04 12.02
C ASP A 68 -11.96 -4.82 13.03
N ASP A 69 -11.05 -3.89 12.73
CA ASP A 69 -9.95 -3.49 13.61
C ASP A 69 -10.04 -1.99 13.96
N PRO A 70 -10.60 -1.63 15.14
CA PRO A 70 -10.73 -0.23 15.56
C PRO A 70 -9.38 0.45 15.81
N THR A 71 -8.28 -0.31 15.91
CA THR A 71 -6.93 0.23 16.05
C THR A 71 -6.30 0.58 14.70
N ASP A 72 -6.95 0.19 13.58
CA ASP A 72 -6.46 0.47 12.23
C ASP A 72 -6.57 1.97 11.89
N THR A 73 -5.46 2.67 12.07
CA THR A 73 -5.35 4.10 11.80
C THR A 73 -4.78 4.36 10.41
N THR A 74 -5.47 3.88 9.37
CA THR A 74 -5.06 4.05 7.97
C THR A 74 -4.90 5.53 7.59
N GLN A 75 -5.79 6.38 8.09
CA GLN A 75 -5.76 7.83 7.85
C GLN A 75 -5.29 8.59 9.08
N MET A 76 -4.00 8.92 9.14
CA MET A 76 -3.41 9.67 10.24
C MET A 76 -3.32 11.17 9.93
N ARG A 77 -3.85 11.97 10.85
CA ARG A 77 -3.72 13.42 10.80
C ARG A 77 -2.39 13.84 11.37
N ALA A 78 -1.68 14.68 10.63
CA ALA A 78 -0.42 15.26 11.11
C ALA A 78 -0.64 16.16 12.34
N SER A 79 -1.72 16.94 12.40
CA SER A 79 -1.96 17.80 13.58
C SER A 79 -3.41 17.81 14.05
N THR A 80 -3.57 18.19 15.32
CA THR A 80 -4.84 18.44 16.01
C THR A 80 -5.69 19.55 15.38
N ASN A 81 -5.07 20.49 14.67
CA ASN A 81 -5.75 21.61 13.96
C ASN A 81 -6.21 21.25 12.53
N GLY A 82 -6.02 20.00 12.10
CA GLY A 82 -6.47 19.50 10.81
C GLY A 82 -8.00 19.59 10.59
N ARG A 83 -8.40 19.72 9.32
CA ARG A 83 -9.80 19.92 8.87
C ARG A 83 -10.78 18.77 9.15
N ASN A 84 -10.31 17.62 9.65
CA ASN A 84 -11.16 16.45 9.92
C ASN A 84 -11.17 16.12 11.42
N PRO A 85 -12.08 16.69 12.23
CA PRO A 85 -12.05 16.56 13.69
C PRO A 85 -12.14 15.11 14.19
N THR A 86 -12.71 14.19 13.42
CA THR A 86 -12.90 12.78 13.80
C THR A 86 -11.75 11.86 13.40
N GLY A 87 -10.76 12.35 12.65
CA GLY A 87 -9.60 11.54 12.25
C GLY A 87 -8.60 11.31 13.39
N SER A 88 -7.98 10.13 13.44
CA SER A 88 -6.92 9.85 14.41
C SER A 88 -5.74 10.78 14.20
N VAL A 89 -5.31 11.45 15.27
CA VAL A 89 -4.09 12.25 15.29
C VAL A 89 -2.88 11.32 15.39
N ALA A 90 -1.76 11.72 14.77
CA ALA A 90 -0.50 11.02 14.90
C ALA A 90 0.02 11.15 16.34
N GLU A 91 0.39 10.03 16.92
CA GLU A 91 0.98 9.90 18.25
C GLU A 91 2.26 9.07 18.15
N TRP A 92 3.20 9.25 19.09
CA TRP A 92 4.48 8.52 19.08
C TRP A 92 4.29 7.00 19.08
N GLU A 93 3.35 6.49 19.88
CA GLU A 93 3.03 5.06 19.96
C GLU A 93 2.51 4.54 18.61
N LYS A 94 1.50 5.22 18.04
CA LYS A 94 0.93 4.88 16.73
C LYS A 94 1.96 4.93 15.60
N LEU A 95 2.83 5.93 15.58
CA LEU A 95 3.88 6.05 14.57
C LEU A 95 4.91 4.93 14.67
N THR A 96 5.31 4.57 15.89
CA THR A 96 6.27 3.49 16.13
C THR A 96 5.68 2.14 15.74
N ASP A 97 4.42 1.89 16.11
CA ASP A 97 3.69 0.69 15.71
C ASP A 97 3.54 0.58 14.19
N ASN A 98 3.20 1.69 13.53
CA ASN A 98 3.03 1.76 12.08
C ASN A 98 4.36 1.77 11.31
N LEU A 99 5.52 1.82 11.99
CA LEU A 99 6.83 1.63 11.37
C LEU A 99 7.24 0.14 11.31
N SER A 100 6.48 -0.74 11.97
CA SER A 100 6.75 -2.18 11.99
C SER A 100 6.40 -2.87 10.66
N ILE A 101 7.41 -3.15 9.84
CA ILE A 101 7.25 -3.85 8.56
C ILE A 101 6.49 -5.18 8.69
N PRO A 102 6.77 -6.06 9.68
CA PRO A 102 6.03 -7.31 9.84
C PRO A 102 4.53 -7.10 10.11
N LYS A 103 4.16 -6.12 10.95
CA LYS A 103 2.74 -5.82 11.23
C LYS A 103 2.01 -5.36 9.97
N ILE A 104 2.63 -4.48 9.18
CA ILE A 104 2.05 -3.99 7.92
C ILE A 104 1.97 -5.12 6.89
N ALA A 105 3.00 -5.97 6.79
CA ALA A 105 3.02 -7.11 5.89
C ALA A 105 1.84 -8.06 6.17
N ASN A 106 1.63 -8.44 7.44
CA ASN A 106 0.50 -9.28 7.84
C ASN A 106 -0.84 -8.63 7.48
N LYS A 107 -0.98 -7.32 7.75
CA LYS A 107 -2.20 -6.56 7.41
C LYS A 107 -2.47 -6.56 5.90
N TYR A 108 -1.44 -6.35 5.08
CA TYR A 108 -1.59 -6.38 3.61
C TYR A 108 -1.89 -7.79 3.08
N ALA A 109 -1.23 -8.82 3.62
CA ALA A 109 -1.51 -10.21 3.25
C ALA A 109 -2.97 -10.60 3.55
N MET A 110 -3.53 -10.13 4.68
CA MET A 110 -4.91 -10.41 5.06
C MET A 110 -5.94 -9.59 4.27
N ARG A 111 -5.76 -8.27 4.14
CA ARG A 111 -6.77 -7.36 3.56
C ARG A 111 -6.64 -7.17 2.05
N ALA A 112 -5.47 -7.46 1.48
CA ALA A 112 -5.18 -7.27 0.07
C ALA A 112 -4.39 -8.44 -0.50
N ASN A 113 -4.98 -9.65 -0.42
CA ASN A 113 -4.34 -10.89 -0.86
C ASN A 113 -3.91 -10.88 -2.33
N VAL A 114 -4.69 -10.27 -3.25
CA VAL A 114 -4.36 -10.23 -4.69
C VAL A 114 -3.15 -9.30 -4.93
N PRO A 115 -3.13 -8.03 -4.48
CA PRO A 115 -1.93 -7.21 -4.56
C PRO A 115 -0.72 -7.82 -3.83
N TRP A 116 -0.94 -8.48 -2.70
CA TRP A 116 0.12 -9.17 -1.96
C TRP A 116 0.76 -10.27 -2.82
N TYR A 117 -0.05 -11.19 -3.35
CA TYR A 117 0.41 -12.25 -4.25
C TYR A 117 1.11 -11.69 -5.50
N LEU A 118 0.52 -10.70 -6.18
CA LEU A 118 1.11 -10.13 -7.40
C LEU A 118 2.46 -9.47 -7.12
N SER A 119 2.57 -8.73 -6.02
CA SER A 119 3.84 -8.11 -5.61
C SER A 119 4.88 -9.13 -5.19
N GLU A 120 4.48 -10.27 -4.61
CA GLU A 120 5.37 -11.40 -4.34
C GLU A 120 5.93 -11.97 -5.64
N MET A 121 5.08 -12.27 -6.61
CA MET A 121 5.48 -12.81 -7.91
C MET A 121 6.44 -11.87 -8.68
N MET A 122 6.35 -10.55 -8.45
CA MET A 122 7.24 -9.57 -9.08
C MET A 122 8.56 -9.32 -8.32
N SER A 123 8.61 -9.59 -7.02
CA SER A 123 9.75 -9.19 -6.16
C SER A 123 10.51 -10.36 -5.54
N ALA A 124 9.87 -11.52 -5.39
CA ALA A 124 10.43 -12.68 -4.73
C ALA A 124 11.33 -13.47 -5.69
N PRO A 125 12.63 -13.63 -5.38
CA PRO A 125 13.49 -14.50 -6.16
C PRO A 125 13.09 -15.96 -5.94
N THR A 126 13.05 -16.74 -7.02
CA THR A 126 12.75 -18.16 -6.96
C THR A 126 14.00 -19.01 -7.21
N LYS A 127 14.16 -20.11 -6.49
CA LYS A 127 15.17 -21.14 -6.77
C LYS A 127 14.49 -22.50 -6.82
N GLY A 128 14.51 -23.15 -7.99
CA GLY A 128 13.82 -24.43 -8.19
C GLY A 128 12.30 -24.34 -8.01
N GLY A 129 11.69 -23.21 -8.38
CA GLY A 129 10.24 -22.99 -8.24
C GLY A 129 9.78 -22.59 -6.82
N ALA A 130 10.64 -22.68 -5.81
CA ALA A 130 10.35 -22.21 -4.46
C ALA A 130 10.80 -20.77 -4.25
N ILE A 131 10.02 -20.00 -3.49
CA ILE A 131 10.35 -18.63 -3.09
C ILE A 131 11.50 -18.64 -2.09
N VAL A 132 12.51 -17.80 -2.32
CA VAL A 132 13.66 -17.62 -1.44
C VAL A 132 13.58 -16.27 -0.71
N ILE A 133 13.55 -16.31 0.62
CA ILE A 133 13.65 -15.10 1.45
C ILE A 133 15.13 -14.72 1.59
N ARG A 134 15.52 -13.56 1.07
CA ARG A 134 16.88 -13.01 1.22
C ARG A 134 16.99 -12.23 2.53
N GLN A 135 18.11 -12.40 3.24
CA GLN A 135 18.37 -11.68 4.49
C GLN A 135 18.56 -10.16 4.29
N ARG A 136 19.30 -9.74 3.25
CA ARG A 136 19.62 -8.31 3.03
C ARG A 136 18.50 -7.50 2.36
N ARG A 137 17.70 -8.15 1.53
CA ARG A 137 16.60 -7.53 0.77
C ARG A 137 15.42 -8.49 0.72
N PRO A 138 14.73 -8.68 1.86
CA PRO A 138 13.56 -9.53 1.91
C PRO A 138 12.47 -8.95 1.01
N HIS A 139 11.85 -9.79 0.19
CA HIS A 139 10.81 -9.36 -0.75
C HIS A 139 9.58 -8.81 -0.01
N THR A 140 9.30 -9.28 1.20
CA THR A 140 8.23 -8.76 2.07
C THR A 140 8.35 -7.26 2.33
N THR A 141 9.55 -6.74 2.57
CA THR A 141 9.78 -5.29 2.73
C THR A 141 9.50 -4.54 1.43
N ILE A 142 9.84 -5.13 0.28
CA ILE A 142 9.57 -4.55 -1.04
C ILE A 142 8.06 -4.51 -1.31
N GLN A 143 7.34 -5.59 -1.00
CA GLN A 143 5.88 -5.66 -1.12
C GLN A 143 5.21 -4.60 -0.24
N VAL A 144 5.63 -4.47 1.03
CA VAL A 144 5.11 -3.43 1.93
C VAL A 144 5.35 -2.03 1.37
N GLY A 145 6.55 -1.74 0.87
CA GLY A 145 6.86 -0.45 0.24
C GLY A 145 5.98 -0.18 -0.99
N ALA A 146 5.87 -1.15 -1.90
CA ALA A 146 5.10 -1.03 -3.14
C ALA A 146 3.59 -0.88 -2.88
N ILE A 147 3.02 -1.71 -2.02
CA ILE A 147 1.59 -1.63 -1.67
C ILE A 147 1.30 -0.30 -0.95
N SER A 148 2.16 0.12 -0.02
CA SER A 148 2.00 1.41 0.68
C SER A 148 2.00 2.59 -0.29
N SER A 149 2.85 2.56 -1.33
CA SER A 149 2.88 3.64 -2.32
C SER A 149 1.62 3.67 -3.19
N PHE A 150 1.06 2.50 -3.54
CA PHE A 150 -0.23 2.43 -4.22
C PHE A 150 -1.38 2.94 -3.34
N VAL A 151 -1.39 2.61 -2.05
CA VAL A 151 -2.40 3.10 -1.09
C VAL A 151 -2.36 4.63 -1.03
N LEU A 152 -1.18 5.21 -0.81
CA LEU A 152 -1.02 6.68 -0.73
C LEU A 152 -1.34 7.36 -2.06
N SER A 153 -1.02 6.73 -3.19
CA SER A 153 -1.37 7.23 -4.53
C SER A 153 -2.88 7.33 -4.72
N ARG A 154 -3.64 6.38 -4.17
CA ARG A 154 -5.11 6.31 -4.29
C ARG A 154 -5.81 7.27 -3.33
N ASN A 155 -5.22 7.48 -2.16
CA ASN A 155 -5.72 8.44 -1.18
C ASN A 155 -4.55 9.09 -0.44
N ARG A 156 -4.32 10.39 -0.67
CA ARG A 156 -3.26 11.14 0.02
C ARG A 156 -3.40 11.17 1.54
N TYR A 157 -4.60 10.92 2.05
CA TYR A 157 -4.89 10.86 3.48
C TYR A 157 -4.67 9.47 4.08
N ALA A 158 -4.55 8.42 3.26
CA ALA A 158 -4.19 7.07 3.71
C ALA A 158 -2.67 6.97 3.90
N ASN A 159 -2.15 7.82 4.78
CA ASN A 159 -0.74 7.99 5.07
C ASN A 159 -0.29 7.24 6.34
N GLY A 160 -1.23 6.58 7.02
CA GLY A 160 -1.03 5.98 8.33
C GLY A 160 -0.25 4.68 8.35
N TYR A 161 -0.09 4.02 7.20
CA TYR A 161 0.83 2.89 7.07
C TYR A 161 2.29 3.40 7.03
N LEU A 162 3.06 3.06 6.00
CA LEU A 162 4.49 3.39 5.97
C LEU A 162 4.77 4.88 5.70
N ALA A 163 3.86 5.61 5.03
CA ALA A 163 4.19 6.90 4.41
C ALA A 163 4.50 8.04 5.41
N LEU A 164 3.69 8.19 6.46
CA LEU A 164 3.92 9.21 7.49
C LEU A 164 5.11 8.84 8.40
N PRO A 165 5.20 7.61 8.95
CA PRO A 165 6.37 7.19 9.72
C PRO A 165 7.69 7.31 8.94
N LEU A 166 7.71 6.93 7.67
CA LEU A 166 8.92 7.02 6.83
C LEU A 166 9.32 8.48 6.56
N ALA A 167 8.36 9.40 6.44
CA ALA A 167 8.65 10.83 6.30
C ALA A 167 9.23 11.43 7.59
N VAL A 168 8.72 11.01 8.75
CA VAL A 168 9.28 11.37 10.07
C VAL A 168 10.71 10.82 10.22
N TRP A 169 10.93 9.57 9.81
CA TRP A 169 12.27 8.96 9.79
C TRP A 169 13.23 9.72 8.88
N GLN A 170 12.81 10.07 7.65
CA GLN A 170 13.59 10.90 6.73
C GLN A 170 13.96 12.27 7.32
N PHE A 171 13.03 12.88 8.08
CA PHE A 171 13.33 14.11 8.80
C PHE A 171 14.39 13.89 9.89
N ALA A 172 14.24 12.84 10.70
CA ALA A 172 15.17 12.49 11.78
C ALA A 172 16.59 12.20 11.25
N CYS A 173 16.70 11.52 10.11
CA CYS A 173 17.97 11.24 9.44
C CYS A 173 18.57 12.45 8.70
N LYS A 174 17.93 13.63 8.76
CA LYS A 174 18.36 14.84 8.02
C LYS A 174 18.56 14.59 6.53
N SER A 175 17.74 13.74 5.92
CA SER A 175 17.79 13.46 4.48
C SER A 175 17.66 14.76 3.67
N HIS A 176 18.30 14.78 2.50
CA HIS A 176 18.34 15.96 1.65
C HIS A 176 16.92 16.36 1.20
N VAL A 177 16.68 17.67 1.04
CA VAL A 177 15.34 18.18 0.68
C VAL A 177 14.87 17.58 -0.66
N ASP A 178 15.78 17.41 -1.61
CA ASP A 178 15.42 16.84 -2.92
C ASP A 178 15.12 15.35 -2.84
N GLU A 179 15.78 14.60 -1.95
CA GLU A 179 15.46 13.19 -1.71
C GLU A 179 14.02 13.06 -1.17
N LYS A 180 13.68 13.86 -0.15
CA LYS A 180 12.31 13.91 0.40
C LYS A 180 11.28 14.28 -0.68
N ARG A 181 11.60 15.22 -1.56
CA ARG A 181 10.73 15.62 -2.69
C ARG A 181 10.52 14.47 -3.67
N VAL A 182 11.59 13.74 -4.02
CA VAL A 182 11.51 12.59 -4.93
C VAL A 182 10.67 11.47 -4.32
N PHE A 183 10.94 11.07 -3.08
CA PHE A 183 10.18 10.00 -2.41
C PHE A 183 8.71 10.37 -2.19
N SER A 184 8.42 11.65 -1.96
CA SER A 184 7.03 12.12 -1.87
C SER A 184 6.29 12.03 -3.21
N ARG A 185 6.98 12.31 -4.33
CA ARG A 185 6.42 12.15 -5.68
C ARG A 185 6.20 10.68 -6.04
N PHE A 186 7.09 9.79 -5.64
CA PHE A 186 6.92 8.33 -5.76
C PHE A 186 5.89 7.74 -4.80
N ARG A 187 5.29 8.57 -3.94
CA ARG A 187 4.29 8.18 -2.95
C ARG A 187 4.81 7.18 -1.91
N PHE A 188 6.12 7.11 -1.71
CA PHE A 188 6.70 6.36 -0.59
C PHE A 188 6.58 7.13 0.73
N THR A 189 6.59 8.46 0.68
CA THR A 189 6.49 9.32 1.87
C THR A 189 5.46 10.43 1.69
N VAL A 190 4.98 10.99 2.80
CA VAL A 190 4.21 12.25 2.75
C VAL A 190 5.12 13.44 2.44
N HIS A 191 4.51 14.57 2.06
CA HIS A 191 5.26 15.80 1.84
C HIS A 191 5.95 16.28 3.12
N ASP A 192 7.17 16.83 3.02
CA ASP A 192 8.00 17.30 4.15
C ASP A 192 7.28 18.33 5.03
N LYS A 193 6.43 19.19 4.45
CA LYS A 193 5.52 20.08 5.21
C LYS A 193 4.57 19.31 6.15
N THR A 194 4.05 18.17 5.70
CA THR A 194 3.17 17.31 6.52
C THR A 194 3.95 16.64 7.63
N ALA A 195 5.18 16.19 7.36
CA ALA A 195 6.06 15.61 8.37
C ALA A 195 6.43 16.64 9.45
N ARG A 196 6.78 17.87 9.07
CA ARG A 196 7.04 18.96 10.04
C ARG A 196 5.81 19.27 10.89
N ALA A 197 4.65 19.45 10.27
CA ALA A 197 3.41 19.69 11.01
C ALA A 197 3.07 18.53 11.98
N CYS A 198 3.43 17.30 11.61
CA CYS A 198 3.33 16.13 12.49
C CYS A 198 4.24 16.27 13.71
N LEU A 199 5.51 16.56 13.48
CA LEU A 199 6.50 16.76 14.54
C LEU A 199 6.17 17.94 15.47
N ASP A 200 5.67 19.04 14.93
CA ASP A 200 5.22 20.19 15.71
C ASP A 200 4.04 19.80 16.62
N SER A 201 3.08 19.03 16.09
CA SER A 201 1.96 18.51 16.88
C SER A 201 2.43 17.54 17.96
N LEU A 202 3.33 16.62 17.63
CA LEU A 202 3.89 15.64 18.57
C LEU A 202 4.68 16.32 19.69
N SER A 203 5.50 17.32 19.37
CA SER A 203 6.27 18.05 20.37
C SER A 203 5.37 18.84 21.31
N ALA A 204 4.32 19.49 20.79
CA ALA A 204 3.31 20.16 21.61
C ALA A 204 2.58 19.19 22.54
N MET A 205 2.19 18.01 22.04
CA MET A 205 1.55 16.97 22.85
C MET A 205 2.48 16.42 23.94
N SER A 206 3.74 16.11 23.60
CA SER A 206 4.74 15.65 24.56
C SER A 206 5.01 16.70 25.65
N LEU A 207 5.11 17.97 25.28
CA LEU A 207 5.31 19.07 26.23
C LEU A 207 4.10 19.25 27.15
N ALA A 208 2.88 19.13 26.64
CA ALA A 208 1.68 19.16 27.46
C ALA A 208 1.64 18.01 28.48
N LYS A 209 1.98 16.78 28.06
CA LYS A 209 2.10 15.62 28.96
C LYS A 209 3.16 15.85 30.04
N LEU A 210 4.33 16.38 29.67
CA LEU A 210 5.41 16.69 30.60
C LEU A 210 4.97 17.73 31.64
N ARG A 211 4.31 18.81 31.21
CA ARG A 211 3.78 19.84 32.13
C ARG A 211 2.77 19.27 33.13
N ALA A 212 1.88 18.39 32.67
CA ALA A 212 0.91 17.73 33.54
C ALA A 212 1.61 16.86 34.58
N SER A 213 2.59 16.03 34.16
CA SER A 213 3.36 15.18 35.07
C SER A 213 4.18 15.98 36.08
N VAL A 214 4.80 17.09 35.68
CA VAL A 214 5.52 17.97 36.61
C VAL A 214 4.57 18.61 37.62
N ALA A 215 3.39 19.10 37.18
CA ALA A 215 2.40 19.67 38.07
C ALA A 215 1.88 18.66 39.11
N GLU A 216 1.70 17.39 38.70
CA GLU A 216 1.32 16.30 39.59
C GLU A 216 2.43 16.00 40.61
N GLY A 217 3.69 15.90 40.19
CA GLY A 217 4.82 15.69 41.10
C GLY A 217 5.00 16.82 42.12
N VAL A 218 4.77 18.08 41.72
CA VAL A 218 4.74 19.23 42.63
C VAL A 218 3.61 19.09 43.65
N ALA A 219 2.43 18.61 43.24
CA ALA A 219 1.27 18.47 44.13
C ALA A 219 1.43 17.33 45.16
N VAL A 220 2.18 16.28 44.82
CA VAL A 220 2.45 15.14 45.72
C VAL A 220 3.62 15.43 46.68
N GLY A 221 4.40 16.49 46.44
CA GLY A 221 5.51 16.89 47.32
C GLY A 221 6.79 16.07 47.12
N GLU A 222 6.96 15.43 45.95
CA GLU A 222 8.14 14.63 45.60
C GLU A 222 9.27 15.45 44.92
N MET A 223 9.29 16.78 45.08
CA MET A 223 10.42 17.64 44.69
C MET A 223 10.98 18.43 45.87
#